data_AF-A0A529PSX9-F1
#
_entry.id   AF-A0A529PSX9-F1
#
_cell.length_a   1.000
_cell.length_b   1.000
_cell.length_c   1.000
_cell.angle_alpha   90.00
_cell.angle_beta   90.00
_cell.angle_gamma   90.00
#
_symmetry.space_group_name_H-M   'P 1'
#
loop_
_entity.id
_entity.type
_entity.pdbx_description
1 polymer ?
#
loop_
_entity_poly.entity_id
_entity_poly.type
_entity_poly.pdbx_seq_one_letter_code
_entity_poly.pdbx_strand_id
1 'polypeptide(L)'
;MAFVKATIDFKPATIGTGVKCSLRKTKRAAAALSFFISAARASAMNIGTNDGIEVLIGEGADHGLIRLRKNNSAANTKAEAHNMGKFTFFRIKLGHQPAFVDRSEPSAWCKWEQVEDGWLEIVLPKWADETAPKGKTVFGTEKRADGGANIKTTHSNINTKPLAPPTAQAKRSVTASLMGDPAPGRREMMQKMGEMKP
;
A
#
# COMPACT_ATOMS: atom_id res chain seq x y z
N MET A 1 -27.32 -28.44 -30.14
CA MET A 1 -26.84 -27.07 -29.81
C MET A 1 -25.36 -27.01 -30.15
N ALA A 2 -24.96 -26.13 -31.07
CA ALA A 2 -23.56 -26.05 -31.52
C ALA A 2 -22.79 -25.05 -30.65
N PHE A 3 -21.70 -25.50 -30.04
CA PHE A 3 -20.79 -24.63 -29.30
C PHE A 3 -19.92 -23.84 -30.29
N VAL A 4 -19.91 -22.52 -30.17
CA VAL A 4 -19.04 -21.64 -30.96
C VAL A 4 -17.80 -21.33 -30.12
N LYS A 5 -16.62 -21.46 -30.74
CA LYS A 5 -15.33 -21.19 -30.09
C LYS A 5 -15.19 -19.68 -29.84
N ALA A 6 -14.95 -19.29 -28.59
CA ALA A 6 -14.70 -17.88 -28.26
C ALA A 6 -13.36 -17.43 -28.88
N THR A 7 -13.40 -16.37 -29.68
CA THR A 7 -12.21 -15.65 -30.13
C THR A 7 -11.84 -14.66 -29.04
N ILE A 8 -10.79 -14.98 -28.28
CA ILE A 8 -10.24 -14.08 -27.25
C ILE A 8 -9.07 -13.34 -27.90
N ASP A 9 -9.29 -12.07 -28.23
CA ASP A 9 -8.23 -11.20 -28.73
C ASP A 9 -7.32 -10.76 -27.58
N PHE A 10 -6.16 -11.41 -27.47
CA PHE A 10 -5.10 -10.96 -26.59
C PHE A 10 -4.42 -9.74 -27.22
N LYS A 11 -4.81 -8.52 -26.81
CA LYS A 11 -3.96 -7.34 -27.05
C LYS A 11 -2.62 -7.60 -26.36
N PRO A 12 -1.50 -7.74 -27.11
CA PRO A 12 -0.19 -7.91 -26.48
C PRO A 12 0.04 -6.73 -25.55
N ALA A 13 0.47 -6.99 -24.31
CA ALA A 13 0.72 -5.94 -23.33
C ALA A 13 1.73 -4.95 -23.91
N THR A 14 1.23 -3.81 -24.37
CA THR A 14 2.06 -2.70 -24.83
C THR A 14 3.03 -2.38 -23.71
N ILE A 15 4.31 -2.19 -24.05
CA ILE A 15 5.39 -1.88 -23.12
C ILE A 15 4.96 -0.70 -22.24
N GLY A 16 4.44 -1.02 -21.06
CA GLY A 16 3.80 -0.07 -20.15
C GLY A 16 2.37 0.31 -20.51
N THR A 17 1.49 0.23 -19.53
CA THR A 17 0.11 0.73 -19.58
C THR A 17 0.04 2.25 -19.81
N GLY A 18 1.15 2.97 -19.74
CA GLY A 18 1.21 4.43 -19.89
C GLY A 18 0.98 5.18 -18.58
N VAL A 19 0.74 4.47 -17.47
CA VAL A 19 0.60 5.01 -16.11
C VAL A 19 1.48 4.21 -15.15
N LYS A 20 2.39 4.90 -14.45
CA LYS A 20 3.17 4.34 -13.35
C LYS A 20 2.87 5.06 -12.06
N CYS A 21 3.06 4.37 -10.96
CA CYS A 21 3.16 4.98 -9.64
C CYS A 21 4.53 4.68 -9.03
N SER A 22 4.96 5.52 -8.10
CA SER A 22 6.11 5.25 -7.24
C SER A 22 5.83 5.79 -5.86
N LEU A 23 6.46 5.18 -4.85
CA LEU A 23 6.41 5.67 -3.50
C LEU A 23 7.85 5.89 -3.02
N ARG A 24 8.22 7.13 -2.70
CA ARG A 24 9.62 7.47 -2.41
C ARG A 24 9.75 8.03 -1.00
N LYS A 25 10.47 7.31 -0.14
CA LYS A 25 10.88 7.78 1.18
C LYS A 25 12.28 8.40 1.10
N THR A 26 12.50 9.46 1.86
CA THR A 26 13.83 10.05 2.05
C THR A 26 14.22 9.94 3.52
N LYS A 27 15.50 10.16 3.86
CA LYS A 27 15.94 10.12 5.27
C LYS A 27 15.22 11.13 6.16
N ARG A 28 14.66 12.21 5.59
CA ARG A 28 14.08 13.35 6.31
C ARG A 28 12.57 13.49 6.15
N ALA A 29 11.93 12.64 5.34
CA ALA A 29 10.51 12.77 5.04
C ALA A 29 9.87 11.40 4.85
N ALA A 30 8.61 11.31 5.30
CA ALA A 30 7.75 10.16 5.05
C ALA A 30 7.58 9.93 3.54
N ALA A 31 7.19 8.71 3.20
CA ALA A 31 7.14 8.27 1.84
C ALA A 31 6.03 9.00 1.06
N ALA A 32 6.41 9.53 -0.11
CA ALA A 32 5.54 10.33 -0.95
C ALA A 32 5.13 9.56 -2.21
N LEU A 33 3.83 9.57 -2.50
CA LEU A 33 3.24 8.96 -3.68
C LEU A 33 3.33 9.92 -4.88
N SER A 34 3.74 9.40 -6.03
CA SER A 34 3.75 10.11 -7.30
C SER A 34 3.27 9.21 -8.43
N PHE A 35 2.49 9.79 -9.34
CA PHE A 35 2.10 9.16 -10.60
C PHE A 35 2.87 9.75 -11.78
N PHE A 36 3.11 8.92 -12.78
CA PHE A 36 3.74 9.27 -14.04
C PHE A 36 2.84 8.80 -15.17
N ILE A 37 2.30 9.75 -15.92
CA ILE A 37 1.40 9.52 -17.04
C ILE A 37 2.15 9.86 -18.33
N SER A 38 2.22 8.93 -19.27
CA SER A 38 2.82 9.16 -20.58
C SER A 38 2.11 10.28 -21.34
N ALA A 39 2.82 11.03 -22.19
CA ALA A 39 2.23 12.10 -22.99
C ALA A 39 1.02 11.65 -23.82
N ALA A 40 1.06 10.45 -24.40
CA ALA A 40 -0.05 9.89 -25.17
C ALA A 40 -1.34 9.75 -24.33
N ARG A 41 -1.21 9.36 -23.06
CA ARG A 41 -2.37 9.21 -22.15
C ARG A 41 -2.83 10.54 -21.58
N ALA A 42 -1.89 11.42 -21.25
CA ALA A 42 -2.23 12.77 -20.83
C ALA A 42 -3.00 13.52 -21.92
N SER A 43 -2.57 13.41 -23.19
CA SER A 43 -3.27 13.99 -24.34
C SER A 43 -4.68 13.43 -24.52
N ALA A 44 -4.88 12.12 -24.35
CA ALA A 44 -6.21 11.49 -24.44
C ALA A 44 -7.20 12.01 -23.37
N MET A 45 -6.71 12.45 -22.22
CA MET A 45 -7.50 13.05 -21.14
C MET A 45 -7.48 14.58 -21.14
N ASN A 46 -6.89 15.19 -22.18
CA ASN A 46 -6.71 16.64 -22.28
C ASN A 46 -5.95 17.25 -21.08
N ILE A 47 -5.00 16.51 -20.49
CA ILE A 47 -4.10 16.97 -19.44
C ILE A 47 -2.86 17.61 -20.08
N GLY A 48 -2.63 18.87 -19.76
CA GLY A 48 -1.44 19.64 -20.11
C GLY A 48 -0.60 20.03 -18.91
N THR A 49 0.45 20.81 -19.17
CA THR A 49 1.36 21.31 -18.14
C THR A 49 0.64 22.30 -17.23
N ASN A 50 0.81 22.15 -15.91
CA ASN A 50 0.20 22.97 -14.86
C ASN A 50 -1.32 22.87 -14.75
N ASP A 51 -1.97 21.95 -15.47
CA ASP A 51 -3.38 21.65 -15.26
C ASP A 51 -3.60 21.11 -13.85
N GLY A 52 -4.70 21.55 -13.24
CA GLY A 52 -5.20 21.09 -11.97
C GLY A 52 -5.77 19.68 -12.08
N ILE A 53 -5.31 18.80 -11.20
CA ILE A 53 -5.73 17.41 -11.11
C ILE A 53 -6.49 17.22 -9.81
N GLU A 54 -7.72 16.75 -9.93
CA GLU A 54 -8.52 16.26 -8.82
C GLU A 54 -8.23 14.78 -8.62
N VAL A 55 -8.10 14.39 -7.36
CA VAL A 55 -7.62 13.08 -6.95
C VAL A 55 -8.51 12.55 -5.84
N LEU A 56 -9.08 11.37 -6.06
CA LEU A 56 -9.79 10.61 -5.04
C LEU A 56 -8.99 9.36 -4.72
N ILE A 57 -8.82 9.08 -3.43
CA ILE A 57 -8.14 7.88 -2.93
C ILE A 57 -9.22 7.00 -2.32
N GLY A 58 -9.31 5.76 -2.80
CA GLY A 58 -10.24 4.78 -2.25
C GLY A 58 -9.85 4.37 -0.83
N GLU A 59 -10.85 4.22 0.02
CA GLU A 59 -10.70 3.77 1.40
C GLU A 59 -11.52 2.49 1.64
N GLY A 60 -11.23 1.75 2.70
CA GLY A 60 -12.01 0.58 3.07
C GLY A 60 -11.97 -0.52 2.00
N ALA A 61 -13.11 -0.80 1.37
CA ALA A 61 -13.23 -1.81 0.32
C ALA A 61 -12.54 -1.40 -0.99
N ASP A 62 -12.43 -0.09 -1.24
CA ASP A 62 -11.79 0.47 -2.44
C ASP A 62 -10.32 0.83 -2.17
N HIS A 63 -9.74 0.37 -1.06
CA HIS A 63 -8.34 0.60 -0.74
C HIS A 63 -7.45 0.09 -1.86
N GLY A 64 -6.53 0.95 -2.32
CA GLY A 64 -5.67 0.64 -3.46
C GLY A 64 -6.21 1.13 -4.81
N LEU A 65 -7.42 1.70 -4.86
CA LEU A 65 -7.94 2.40 -6.02
C LEU A 65 -7.69 3.91 -5.91
N ILE A 66 -7.30 4.53 -7.02
CA ILE A 66 -7.14 5.98 -7.13
C ILE A 66 -7.86 6.46 -8.39
N ARG A 67 -8.69 7.50 -8.25
CA ARG A 67 -9.30 8.19 -9.39
C ARG A 67 -8.64 9.53 -9.61
N LEU A 68 -8.26 9.80 -10.85
CA LEU A 68 -7.67 11.07 -11.28
C LEU A 68 -8.53 11.67 -12.39
N ARG A 69 -8.77 12.99 -12.36
CA ARG A 69 -9.28 13.71 -13.53
C ARG A 69 -8.69 15.10 -13.62
N LYS A 70 -8.73 15.67 -14.83
CA LYS A 70 -8.49 17.11 -15.01
C LYS A 70 -9.67 17.88 -14.42
N ASN A 71 -9.40 18.70 -13.42
CA ASN A 71 -10.37 19.66 -12.89
C ASN A 71 -9.61 20.81 -12.24
N ASN A 72 -9.61 21.97 -12.90
CA ASN A 72 -8.90 23.16 -12.43
C ASN A 72 -9.58 23.84 -11.24
N SER A 73 -10.87 23.57 -11.00
CA SER A 73 -11.64 24.20 -9.93
C SER A 73 -11.53 23.46 -8.59
N ALA A 74 -11.41 22.13 -8.62
CA ALA A 74 -11.30 21.27 -7.43
C ALA A 74 -9.93 20.56 -7.33
N ALA A 75 -8.89 21.15 -7.93
CA ALA A 75 -7.57 20.52 -8.03
C ALA A 75 -6.93 20.31 -6.65
N ASN A 76 -6.50 19.08 -6.37
CA ASN A 76 -5.66 18.77 -5.20
C ASN A 76 -4.18 19.01 -5.50
N THR A 77 -3.78 18.85 -6.76
CA THR A 77 -2.39 18.95 -7.21
C THR A 77 -2.35 19.41 -8.68
N LYS A 78 -1.14 19.55 -9.23
CA LYS A 78 -0.92 19.94 -10.63
C LYS A 78 -0.16 18.88 -11.40
N ALA A 79 -0.43 18.79 -12.69
CA ALA A 79 0.35 17.98 -13.62
C ALA A 79 1.63 18.72 -14.03
N GLU A 80 2.79 18.18 -13.67
CA GLU A 80 4.09 18.72 -14.04
C GLU A 80 4.64 17.97 -15.26
N ALA A 81 4.88 18.67 -16.38
CA ALA A 81 5.54 18.06 -17.52
C ALA A 81 7.03 17.85 -17.24
N HIS A 82 7.51 16.63 -17.49
CA HIS A 82 8.91 16.26 -17.43
C HIS A 82 9.35 15.71 -18.77
N ASN A 83 10.44 16.28 -19.29
CA ASN A 83 11.07 15.84 -20.53
C ASN A 83 12.32 15.02 -20.19
N MET A 84 12.37 13.78 -20.66
CA MET A 84 13.51 12.89 -20.54
C MET A 84 13.94 12.47 -21.94
N GLY A 85 14.85 13.26 -22.53
CA GLY A 85 15.26 13.10 -23.92
C GLY A 85 14.07 13.29 -24.88
N LYS A 86 13.74 12.24 -25.63
CA LYS A 86 12.61 12.21 -26.57
C LYS A 86 11.25 11.88 -25.92
N PHE A 87 11.24 11.55 -24.64
CA PHE A 87 10.02 11.14 -23.94
C PHE A 87 9.53 12.25 -23.02
N THR A 88 8.28 12.65 -23.20
CA THR A 88 7.57 13.52 -22.26
C THR A 88 6.59 12.70 -21.43
N PHE A 89 6.60 12.94 -20.13
CA PHE A 89 5.60 12.40 -19.22
C PHE A 89 5.14 13.47 -18.24
N PHE A 90 3.94 13.32 -17.73
CA PHE A 90 3.35 14.19 -16.72
C PHE A 90 3.48 13.52 -15.36
N ARG A 91 4.07 14.25 -14.42
CA ARG A 91 4.19 13.82 -13.04
C ARG A 91 3.12 14.49 -12.20
N ILE A 92 2.38 13.68 -11.45
CA ILE A 92 1.34 14.12 -10.52
C ILE A 92 1.83 13.74 -9.12
N LYS A 93 2.11 14.74 -8.27
CA LYS A 93 2.62 14.52 -6.91
C LYS A 93 1.46 14.57 -5.91
N LEU A 94 1.28 13.50 -5.14
CA LEU A 94 0.26 13.44 -4.09
C LEU A 94 0.84 13.65 -2.68
N GLY A 95 2.17 13.69 -2.55
CA GLY A 95 2.83 13.85 -1.27
C GLY A 95 2.68 12.60 -0.39
N HIS A 96 2.87 12.78 0.92
CA HIS A 96 2.70 11.69 1.87
C HIS A 96 1.22 11.34 2.03
N GLN A 97 0.93 10.05 1.96
CA GLN A 97 -0.42 9.51 2.10
C GLN A 97 -0.40 8.49 3.24
N PRO A 98 -1.02 8.79 4.39
CA PRO A 98 -0.91 7.96 5.60
C PRO A 98 -1.58 6.59 5.42
N ALA A 99 -2.47 6.44 4.44
CA ALA A 99 -3.10 5.18 4.08
C ALA A 99 -2.12 4.17 3.46
N PHE A 100 -0.92 4.56 3.01
CA PHE A 100 0.03 3.67 2.34
C PHE A 100 1.30 3.44 3.16
N VAL A 101 2.02 2.36 2.81
CA VAL A 101 3.27 1.97 3.48
C VAL A 101 4.30 3.11 3.48
N ASP A 102 4.94 3.36 4.62
CA ASP A 102 6.00 4.37 4.73
C ASP A 102 7.39 3.78 4.43
N ARG A 103 7.61 3.32 3.18
CA ARG A 103 8.90 2.78 2.68
C ARG A 103 9.12 3.11 1.21
N SER A 104 10.36 3.12 0.72
CA SER A 104 10.59 3.37 -0.71
C SER A 104 10.24 2.14 -1.55
N GLU A 105 9.43 2.35 -2.58
CA GLU A 105 9.05 1.36 -3.59
C GLU A 105 9.45 1.85 -4.99
N PRO A 106 10.00 0.97 -5.85
CA PRO A 106 10.35 1.34 -7.21
C PRO A 106 9.10 1.71 -8.01
N SER A 107 9.32 2.44 -9.10
CA SER A 107 8.21 2.79 -9.98
C SER A 107 7.66 1.53 -10.67
N ALA A 108 6.37 1.29 -10.53
CA ALA A 108 5.67 0.15 -11.10
C ALA A 108 4.56 0.61 -12.04
N TRP A 109 4.30 -0.17 -13.09
CA TRP A 109 3.17 0.05 -13.98
C TRP A 109 1.87 -0.29 -13.26
N CYS A 110 0.88 0.59 -13.39
CA CYS A 110 -0.44 0.40 -12.81
C CYS A 110 -1.40 -0.15 -13.86
N LYS A 111 -2.35 -0.98 -13.43
CA LYS A 111 -3.55 -1.21 -14.23
C LYS A 111 -4.44 0.01 -14.09
N TRP A 112 -5.13 0.38 -15.15
CA TRP A 112 -6.06 1.50 -15.12
C TRP A 112 -7.15 1.30 -16.16
N GLU A 113 -8.26 1.99 -15.93
CA GLU A 113 -9.38 2.07 -16.83
C GLU A 113 -9.85 3.53 -16.90
N GLN A 114 -10.21 3.97 -18.10
CA GLN A 114 -10.89 5.25 -18.26
C GLN A 114 -12.37 5.01 -18.04
N VAL A 115 -12.90 5.58 -16.96
CA VAL A 115 -14.31 5.49 -16.61
C VAL A 115 -15.06 6.62 -17.30
N GLU A 116 -16.37 6.48 -17.41
CA GLU A 116 -17.27 7.56 -17.82
C GLU A 116 -17.03 8.83 -16.98
N ASP A 117 -17.35 9.99 -17.54
CA ASP A 117 -17.11 11.33 -16.96
C ASP A 117 -15.64 11.79 -16.86
N GLY A 118 -14.73 11.14 -17.59
CA GLY A 118 -13.34 11.60 -17.73
C GLY A 118 -12.44 11.23 -16.55
N TRP A 119 -12.88 10.31 -15.71
CA TRP A 119 -12.07 9.75 -14.64
C TRP A 119 -11.11 8.69 -15.17
N LEU A 120 -9.88 8.73 -14.67
CA LEU A 120 -8.90 7.67 -14.80
C LEU A 120 -8.85 6.91 -13.49
N GLU A 121 -9.43 5.71 -13.47
CA GLU A 121 -9.36 4.82 -12.32
C GLU A 121 -8.11 3.97 -12.42
N ILE A 122 -7.28 3.99 -11.37
CA ILE A 122 -5.98 3.36 -11.31
C ILE A 122 -5.97 2.38 -10.15
N VAL A 123 -5.60 1.13 -10.45
CA VAL A 123 -5.33 0.11 -9.45
C VAL A 123 -3.85 0.20 -9.06
N LEU A 124 -3.59 0.47 -7.80
CA LEU A 124 -2.24 0.53 -7.25
C LEU A 124 -1.59 -0.87 -7.26
N PRO A 125 -0.25 -0.93 -7.30
CA PRO A 125 0.48 -2.18 -7.17
C PRO A 125 0.32 -2.79 -5.78
N LYS A 126 0.67 -4.07 -5.66
CA LYS A 126 0.52 -4.89 -4.45
C LYS A 126 1.05 -4.27 -3.15
N TRP A 127 2.09 -3.43 -3.21
CA TRP A 127 2.62 -2.76 -2.01
C TRP A 127 1.60 -1.80 -1.37
N ALA A 128 0.60 -1.33 -2.12
CA ALA A 128 -0.47 -0.48 -1.60
C ALA A 128 -1.47 -1.28 -0.75
N ASP A 129 -1.68 -2.56 -1.06
CA ASP A 129 -2.63 -3.43 -0.37
C ASP A 129 -2.15 -3.87 1.02
N GLU A 130 -0.85 -3.73 1.32
CA GLU A 130 -0.29 -4.16 2.61
C GLU A 130 -0.87 -3.39 3.81
N THR A 131 -1.31 -2.16 3.56
CA THR A 131 -1.98 -1.29 4.54
C THR A 131 -3.49 -1.30 4.41
N ALA A 132 -4.05 -2.14 3.53
CA ALA A 132 -5.50 -2.26 3.42
C ALA A 132 -6.07 -2.59 4.80
N PRO A 133 -7.12 -1.88 5.25
CA PRO A 133 -7.78 -2.23 6.48
C PRO A 133 -8.29 -3.66 6.30
N LYS A 134 -7.61 -4.61 6.96
CA LYS A 134 -8.05 -6.00 6.99
C LYS A 134 -9.39 -5.97 7.70
N GLY A 135 -10.46 -5.91 6.91
CA GLY A 135 -11.80 -6.19 7.39
C GLY A 135 -11.65 -7.48 8.17
N LYS A 136 -12.03 -7.48 9.45
CA LYS A 136 -12.31 -8.73 10.12
C LYS A 136 -13.29 -9.45 9.19
N THR A 137 -12.81 -10.44 8.45
CA THR A 137 -13.66 -11.50 7.95
C THR A 137 -14.25 -12.13 9.20
N VAL A 138 -15.37 -11.59 9.65
CA VAL A 138 -16.28 -12.29 10.54
C VAL A 138 -16.90 -13.35 9.65
N PHE A 139 -16.16 -14.44 9.45
CA PHE A 139 -16.72 -15.68 8.93
C PHE A 139 -17.91 -16.02 9.83
N GLY A 140 -19.07 -16.20 9.20
CA GLY A 140 -20.38 -16.16 9.80
C GLY A 140 -20.50 -16.83 11.16
N THR A 141 -20.84 -16.04 12.17
CA THR A 141 -21.90 -16.45 13.09
C THR A 141 -23.12 -15.66 12.67
N GLU A 142 -23.97 -16.29 11.88
CA GLU A 142 -25.31 -15.78 11.60
C GLU A 142 -26.05 -15.61 12.93
N LYS A 143 -26.10 -14.40 13.46
CA LYS A 143 -27.16 -14.04 14.40
C LYS A 143 -28.33 -13.56 13.56
N ARG A 144 -29.24 -14.50 13.27
CA ARG A 144 -30.60 -14.21 12.85
C ARG A 144 -31.19 -13.19 13.82
N ALA A 145 -31.74 -12.12 13.26
CA ALA A 145 -32.70 -11.29 13.94
C ALA A 145 -33.97 -12.13 14.11
N ASP A 146 -34.21 -12.65 15.30
CA ASP A 146 -35.55 -12.90 15.81
C ASP A 146 -35.53 -12.95 17.33
N GLY A 147 -36.54 -12.30 17.91
CA GLY A 147 -36.61 -11.91 19.32
C GLY A 147 -36.57 -13.07 20.30
N GLY A 148 -35.92 -12.82 21.43
CA GLY A 148 -35.90 -13.71 22.59
C GLY A 148 -35.31 -12.98 23.78
N ALA A 149 -36.19 -12.67 24.74
CA ALA A 149 -36.01 -11.74 25.84
C ALA A 149 -34.88 -12.05 26.84
N ASN A 150 -34.58 -10.99 27.61
CA ASN A 150 -34.13 -11.00 29.01
C ASN A 150 -32.59 -11.20 29.18
N ILE A 151 -31.79 -10.39 29.90
CA ILE A 151 -31.96 -9.77 31.23
C ILE A 151 -30.91 -8.65 31.44
N LYS A 152 -31.37 -7.53 32.04
CA LYS A 152 -30.71 -6.52 32.91
C LYS A 152 -29.46 -5.72 32.46
N THR A 153 -29.76 -4.45 32.22
CA THR A 153 -29.10 -3.26 32.77
C THR A 153 -28.51 -3.41 34.19
N THR A 154 -27.24 -3.04 34.39
CA THR A 154 -26.74 -2.39 35.63
C THR A 154 -25.45 -1.61 35.37
N HIS A 155 -25.59 -0.29 35.38
CA HIS A 155 -24.75 0.76 36.01
C HIS A 155 -23.22 0.60 36.18
N SER A 156 -22.51 1.57 35.58
CA SER A 156 -21.42 2.42 36.11
C SER A 156 -20.24 1.83 36.88
N ASN A 157 -19.01 2.19 36.48
CA ASN A 157 -18.16 3.01 37.35
C ASN A 157 -17.05 3.77 36.60
N ILE A 158 -16.96 5.07 36.87
CA ILE A 158 -15.82 5.95 36.59
C ILE A 158 -15.06 6.07 37.91
N ASN A 159 -13.75 5.78 37.97
CA ASN A 159 -12.83 6.62 38.75
C ASN A 159 -11.32 6.33 38.57
N THR A 160 -10.62 7.40 38.16
CA THR A 160 -9.36 7.99 38.69
C THR A 160 -8.15 7.12 39.06
N LYS A 161 -7.05 7.35 38.31
CA LYS A 161 -5.61 7.33 38.75
C LYS A 161 -5.37 8.38 39.87
N PRO A 162 -4.23 8.43 40.63
CA PRO A 162 -2.86 7.96 40.29
C PRO A 162 -2.01 7.37 41.46
N LEU A 163 -0.86 6.73 41.18
CA LEU A 163 0.37 6.84 41.99
C LEU A 163 1.60 6.22 41.26
N ALA A 164 2.78 6.72 41.61
CA ALA A 164 4.07 6.62 40.92
C ALA A 164 4.84 5.26 41.15
N PRO A 165 6.06 5.07 40.58
CA PRO A 165 6.57 3.78 40.12
C PRO A 165 7.43 2.99 41.15
N PRO A 166 7.56 1.66 41.00
CA PRO A 166 8.66 0.90 41.56
C PRO A 166 9.69 0.48 40.49
N THR A 167 10.90 1.01 40.67
CA THR A 167 12.22 0.33 40.62
C THR A 167 12.50 -0.83 39.66
N ALA A 168 13.58 -0.65 38.89
CA ALA A 168 14.22 -1.64 38.02
C ALA A 168 14.64 -2.93 38.74
N GLN A 169 14.36 -4.08 38.14
CA GLN A 169 15.08 -5.34 38.39
C GLN A 169 15.34 -6.12 37.09
N ALA A 170 16.42 -6.88 37.13
CA ALA A 170 17.23 -7.34 36.02
C ALA A 170 16.59 -8.41 35.11
N LYS A 171 17.12 -8.43 33.88
CA LYS A 171 16.94 -9.45 32.84
C LYS A 171 17.20 -10.87 33.38
N ARG A 172 16.33 -11.83 33.05
CA ARG A 172 16.73 -13.22 32.74
C ARG A 172 15.69 -13.92 31.85
N SER A 173 16.23 -14.42 30.74
CA SER A 173 15.58 -15.26 29.73
C SER A 173 15.26 -16.63 30.32
N VAL A 174 14.03 -17.10 30.09
CA VAL A 174 13.56 -18.46 30.37
C VAL A 174 13.17 -19.05 29.03
N THR A 175 13.49 -20.32 28.81
CA THR A 175 13.28 -21.14 27.60
C THR A 175 14.38 -21.16 26.54
N ALA A 176 15.63 -21.11 27.00
CA ALA A 176 16.73 -21.91 26.42
C ALA A 176 16.59 -23.41 26.80
N SER A 177 15.40 -24.00 26.62
CA SER A 177 15.13 -25.36 27.17
C SER A 177 14.25 -26.26 26.32
N LEU A 178 14.01 -25.99 25.02
CA LEU A 178 13.17 -26.91 24.24
C LEU A 178 13.58 -27.24 22.79
N MET A 179 14.64 -26.67 22.20
CA MET A 179 15.20 -27.21 20.95
C MET A 179 16.71 -26.96 20.92
N GLY A 180 17.46 -28.06 20.95
CA GLY A 180 18.90 -28.09 21.21
C GLY A 180 19.76 -27.42 20.14
N ASP A 181 20.13 -26.18 20.41
CA ASP A 181 21.30 -25.54 19.81
C ASP A 181 22.57 -25.93 20.60
N PRO A 182 23.70 -26.20 19.94
CA PRO A 182 24.94 -26.64 20.59
C PRO A 182 25.60 -25.50 21.40
N ALA A 183 26.24 -25.89 22.51
CA ALA A 183 26.79 -24.98 23.52
C ALA A 183 27.84 -23.98 22.98
N PRO A 184 27.90 -22.75 23.55
CA PRO A 184 28.86 -21.72 23.15
C PRO A 184 30.26 -22.12 23.59
N GLY A 185 31.15 -22.33 22.62
CA GLY A 185 32.52 -22.81 22.83
C GLY A 185 33.04 -23.70 21.68
N ARG A 186 32.13 -24.20 20.83
CA ARG A 186 32.50 -24.99 19.63
C ARG A 186 32.88 -24.15 18.40
N ARG A 187 32.51 -22.87 18.34
CA ARG A 187 32.88 -21.95 17.24
C ARG A 187 34.36 -21.55 17.28
N GLU A 188 34.96 -21.44 18.46
CA GLU A 188 36.38 -21.07 18.61
C GLU A 188 37.35 -22.22 18.29
N MET A 189 36.92 -23.49 18.38
CA MET A 189 37.72 -24.64 17.94
C MET A 189 37.69 -24.87 16.42
N MET A 190 36.65 -24.45 15.70
CA MET A 190 36.59 -24.65 14.24
C MET A 190 37.36 -23.59 13.44
N GLN A 191 37.60 -22.40 14.00
CA GLN A 191 38.53 -21.43 13.39
C GLN A 191 40.00 -21.85 13.55
N LYS A 192 40.32 -22.67 14.55
CA LYS A 192 41.69 -23.14 14.83
C LYS A 192 42.11 -24.42 14.08
N MET A 193 41.18 -25.04 13.34
CA MET A 193 41.44 -26.22 12.48
C MET A 193 41.49 -25.88 10.97
N GLY A 194 41.26 -24.61 10.58
CA GLY A 194 41.31 -24.16 9.19
C GLY A 194 42.66 -23.58 8.72
N GLU A 195 43.64 -23.43 9.63
CA GLU A 195 44.97 -22.83 9.34
C GLU A 195 46.13 -23.84 9.43
N MET A 196 45.88 -25.15 9.28
CA MET A 196 46.96 -26.13 9.10
C MET A 196 46.86 -26.85 7.75
N LYS A 197 47.82 -26.46 6.90
CA LYS A 197 48.25 -26.98 5.60
C LYS A 197 48.48 -28.50 5.55
N PRO A 198 48.57 -29.06 4.35
CA PRO A 198 49.91 -29.31 3.77
C PRO A 198 50.31 -28.30 2.68
#